data_AF-A0A747XAR4-F1
#
_entry.id   AF-A0A747XAR4-F1
#
_cell.length_a   1.000
_cell.length_b   1.000
_cell.length_c   1.000
_cell.angle_alpha   90.00
_cell.angle_beta   90.00
_cell.angle_gamma   90.00
#
_symmetry.space_group_name_H-M   'P 1'
#
loop_
_entity.id
_entity.type
_entity.pdbx_description
1 polymer ?
#
loop_
_entity_poly.entity_id
_entity_poly.type
_entity_poly.pdbx_seq_one_letter_code
_entity_poly.pdbx_strand_id
1 'polypeptide(L)'
;MQRNLPHILSQATNAPLLLEPAYARVFFCALGRESGAASIQIPQAQENIDQDGMALVTGNFMSGGKPQARFYQVMNGIAVLPVSGTLVHKLGGMRPFSGMTGYDGITARLQQAISDPEVTGVLLDIDSPGGQAAGAFDCADMIYRMREQKPVWALANETACSAAMLLAAACSHRLVTQTSRMGSIGVVMAHTSYAEKLKQEGIDITLIYSGGHKVDLDVTRALPESVHADYQQRMDEARKMFAEKVARYTGLSVDAVMATEAAVYDGQAGIDIGLADEMVNAADAISVMAAALKNNSKGGTMPELTATEAAAQENQRVMGIIGCQEAEGREALAQMLAGQPGMSVAQAQAILAAAPQQDVISEADRIMALDEAKGREELAATLAGMPEMTAVQAKTILAAAPYAVSLSDSIMALDESKGRGDLAEKLAVMPGMTTEKARELLAAAPEGTGSASANMNTAFDQFMQTHSPASVSGGKSNDNSNDSETAMLMSIPGTAA
;
A
#
# COMPACT_ATOMS: atom_id res chain seq x y z
N MET A 1 -15.52 -5.23 40.59
CA MET A 1 -15.18 -3.84 40.98
C MET A 1 -16.18 -3.41 42.05
N GLN A 2 -15.75 -3.24 43.31
CA GLN A 2 -16.65 -2.70 44.35
C GLN A 2 -17.00 -1.26 43.97
N ARG A 3 -18.30 -0.95 43.88
CA ARG A 3 -18.76 0.41 43.57
C ARG A 3 -18.52 1.30 44.78
N ASN A 4 -17.69 2.33 44.64
CA ASN A 4 -17.45 3.31 45.71
C ASN A 4 -18.61 4.32 45.78
N LEU A 5 -19.76 3.86 46.26
CA LEU A 5 -21.00 4.64 46.36
C LEU A 5 -20.84 5.94 47.20
N PRO A 6 -20.09 5.95 48.31
CA PRO A 6 -19.85 7.20 49.07
C PRO A 6 -19.14 8.27 48.23
N HIS A 7 -18.16 7.89 47.42
CA HIS A 7 -17.47 8.82 46.54
C HIS A 7 -18.42 9.39 45.47
N ILE A 8 -19.22 8.54 44.83
CA ILE A 8 -20.19 8.95 43.81
C ILE A 8 -21.25 9.90 44.40
N LEU A 9 -21.77 9.59 45.59
CA LEU A 9 -22.69 10.47 46.32
C LEU A 9 -22.07 11.84 46.59
N SER A 10 -20.83 11.88 47.08
CA SER A 10 -20.14 13.13 47.38
C SER A 10 -19.97 14.02 46.14
N GLN A 11 -19.74 13.44 44.96
CA GLN A 11 -19.63 14.19 43.71
C GLN A 11 -20.99 14.63 43.17
N ALA A 12 -22.02 13.82 43.36
CA ALA A 12 -23.37 14.10 42.87
C ALA A 12 -24.10 15.17 43.68
N THR A 13 -23.85 15.29 44.99
CA THR A 13 -24.59 16.22 45.87
C THR A 13 -23.88 17.55 46.11
N ASN A 14 -22.57 17.63 45.89
CA ASN A 14 -21.75 18.77 46.30
C ASN A 14 -21.19 19.60 45.12
N ALA A 15 -21.70 19.36 43.90
CA ALA A 15 -21.30 20.10 42.71
C ALA A 15 -22.53 20.38 41.81
N PRO A 16 -22.55 21.50 41.08
CA PRO A 16 -23.57 21.74 40.07
C PRO A 16 -23.44 20.70 38.96
N LEU A 17 -24.54 19.99 38.70
CA LEU A 17 -24.62 18.97 37.66
C LEU A 17 -25.32 19.54 36.43
N LEU A 18 -24.69 19.40 35.26
CA LEU A 18 -25.33 19.68 33.97
C LEU A 18 -26.02 18.40 33.48
N LEU A 19 -27.21 18.13 34.01
CA LEU A 19 -28.03 16.97 33.67
C LEU A 19 -29.42 17.40 33.25
N GLU A 20 -30.00 16.69 32.28
CA GLU A 20 -31.42 16.81 31.96
C GLU A 20 -32.26 16.43 33.19
N PRO A 21 -33.32 17.19 33.55
CA PRO A 21 -34.12 16.93 34.75
C PRO A 21 -34.69 15.50 34.84
N ALA A 22 -35.13 14.92 33.71
CA ALA A 22 -35.65 13.56 33.66
C ALA A 22 -34.58 12.51 34.00
N TYR A 23 -33.37 12.68 33.46
CA TYR A 23 -32.24 11.80 33.75
C TYR A 23 -31.73 11.98 35.18
N ALA A 24 -31.64 13.22 35.66
CA ALA A 24 -31.26 13.52 37.05
C ALA A 24 -32.19 12.81 38.04
N ARG A 25 -33.51 12.85 37.80
CA ARG A 25 -34.50 12.16 38.64
C ARG A 25 -34.24 10.66 38.74
N VAL A 26 -33.98 9.99 37.61
CA VAL A 26 -33.67 8.56 37.58
C VAL A 26 -32.33 8.28 38.27
N PHE A 27 -31.30 9.07 37.96
CA PHE A 27 -29.96 8.93 38.53
C PHE A 27 -29.97 9.04 40.06
N PHE A 28 -30.63 10.06 40.61
CA PHE A 28 -30.73 10.23 42.05
C PHE A 28 -31.61 9.15 42.71
N CYS A 29 -32.72 8.72 42.08
CA CYS A 29 -33.51 7.59 42.59
C CYS A 29 -32.72 6.29 42.63
N ALA A 30 -31.90 6.01 41.60
CA ALA A 30 -31.03 4.85 41.58
C ALA A 30 -29.94 4.93 42.66
N LEU A 31 -29.31 6.10 42.79
CA LEU A 31 -28.25 6.32 43.77
C LEU A 31 -28.79 6.26 45.22
N GLY A 32 -29.98 6.83 45.47
CA GLY A 32 -30.68 6.77 46.75
C GLY A 32 -31.06 5.34 47.13
N ARG A 33 -31.53 4.53 46.18
CA ARG A 33 -31.84 3.12 46.42
C ARG A 33 -30.59 2.31 46.79
N GLU A 34 -29.51 2.49 46.04
CA GLU A 34 -28.25 1.77 46.29
C GLU A 34 -27.52 2.24 47.56
N SER A 35 -27.80 3.47 48.02
CA SER A 35 -27.25 4.03 49.26
C SER A 35 -28.10 3.81 50.50
N GLY A 36 -29.30 3.24 50.35
CA GLY A 36 -30.24 2.99 51.45
C GLY A 36 -30.99 4.24 51.93
N ALA A 37 -31.13 5.28 51.09
CA ALA A 37 -31.93 6.45 51.41
C ALA A 37 -33.40 6.09 51.64
N ALA A 38 -34.04 6.74 52.61
CA ALA A 38 -35.46 6.53 52.91
C ALA A 38 -36.38 7.28 51.92
N SER A 39 -35.98 8.48 51.49
CA SER A 39 -36.69 9.23 50.45
C SER A 39 -35.78 10.28 49.79
N ILE A 40 -36.22 10.80 48.65
CA ILE A 40 -35.60 11.92 47.93
C ILE A 40 -36.61 13.05 47.82
N GLN A 41 -36.20 14.24 48.25
CA GLN A 41 -37.00 15.45 48.13
C GLN A 41 -36.53 16.27 46.92
N ILE A 42 -37.49 16.76 46.13
CA ILE A 42 -37.27 17.69 45.03
C ILE A 42 -37.97 19.00 45.40
N PRO A 43 -37.29 19.93 46.10
CA PRO A 43 -37.93 21.11 46.68
C PRO A 43 -38.64 22.00 45.65
N GLN A 44 -38.06 22.12 44.45
CA GLN A 44 -38.58 22.93 43.35
C GLN A 44 -39.89 22.39 42.76
N ALA A 45 -40.12 21.08 42.88
CA ALA A 45 -41.32 20.40 42.40
C ALA A 45 -42.30 20.03 43.52
N GLN A 46 -41.94 20.31 44.79
CA GLN A 46 -42.68 19.85 45.98
C GLN A 46 -42.95 18.33 46.00
N GLU A 47 -42.08 17.55 45.37
CA GLU A 47 -42.18 16.09 45.33
C GLU A 47 -41.30 15.45 46.42
N ASN A 48 -41.83 14.41 47.07
CA ASN A 48 -41.07 13.50 47.93
C ASN A 48 -41.26 12.08 47.41
N ILE A 49 -40.18 11.44 47.00
CA ILE A 49 -40.18 10.10 46.42
C ILE A 49 -39.63 9.14 47.47
N ASP A 50 -40.47 8.24 47.97
CA ASP A 50 -40.11 7.21 48.95
C ASP A 50 -39.41 6.01 48.30
N GLN A 51 -39.08 4.97 49.07
CA GLN A 51 -38.36 3.80 48.56
C GLN A 51 -39.09 3.07 47.43
N ASP A 52 -40.39 2.89 47.56
CA ASP A 52 -41.22 2.23 46.55
C ASP A 52 -41.33 3.11 45.29
N GLY A 53 -41.47 4.43 45.46
CA GLY A 53 -41.42 5.40 44.38
C GLY A 53 -40.06 5.41 43.66
N MET A 54 -38.94 5.34 44.39
CA MET A 54 -37.60 5.23 43.80
C MET A 54 -37.44 3.94 43.01
N ALA A 55 -37.96 2.81 43.54
CA ALA A 55 -37.96 1.52 42.86
C ALA A 55 -38.84 1.54 41.60
N LEU A 56 -39.98 2.24 41.62
CA LEU A 56 -40.87 2.39 40.46
C LEU A 56 -40.24 3.28 39.39
N VAL A 57 -39.63 4.41 39.76
CA VAL A 57 -38.96 5.34 38.84
C VAL A 57 -37.77 4.68 38.16
N THR A 58 -36.95 3.96 38.94
CA THR A 58 -35.82 3.19 38.40
C THR A 58 -36.28 1.97 37.63
N GLY A 59 -37.31 1.28 38.10
CA GLY A 59 -37.93 0.14 37.42
C GLY A 59 -38.53 0.51 36.07
N ASN A 60 -39.24 1.63 35.96
CA ASN A 60 -39.83 2.13 34.72
C ASN A 60 -38.76 2.61 33.73
N PHE A 61 -37.66 3.18 34.22
CA PHE A 61 -36.52 3.49 33.37
C PHE A 61 -35.82 2.23 32.85
N MET A 62 -35.79 1.17 33.65
CA MET A 62 -35.11 -0.10 33.33
C MET A 62 -36.01 -1.08 32.55
N SER A 63 -37.34 -0.91 32.61
CA SER A 63 -38.34 -1.77 31.93
C SER A 63 -38.43 -1.52 30.42
N GLY A 64 -37.95 -0.36 29.95
CA GLY A 64 -37.80 -0.05 28.51
C GLY A 64 -36.62 -0.75 27.82
N GLY A 65 -35.90 -1.64 28.52
CA GLY A 65 -34.54 -2.02 28.16
C GLY A 65 -33.59 -0.85 28.43
N LYS A 66 -32.36 -1.12 28.89
CA LYS A 66 -31.38 -0.03 29.03
C LYS A 66 -31.20 0.60 27.64
N PRO A 67 -31.50 1.89 27.43
CA PRO A 67 -30.86 2.59 26.32
C PRO A 67 -29.37 2.38 26.53
N GLN A 68 -28.64 1.89 25.52
CA GLN A 68 -27.19 1.94 25.62
C GLN A 68 -26.84 3.41 25.88
N ALA A 69 -26.08 3.68 26.95
CA ALA A 69 -25.58 5.02 27.20
C ALA A 69 -24.63 5.36 26.05
N ARG A 70 -25.17 6.01 25.02
CA ARG A 70 -24.41 6.46 23.86
C ARG A 70 -23.65 7.71 24.25
N PHE A 71 -22.37 7.74 23.95
CA PHE A 71 -21.55 8.96 24.08
C PHE A 71 -21.55 9.78 22.78
N TYR A 72 -22.58 9.60 21.95
CA TYR A 72 -22.80 10.23 20.64
C TYR A 72 -24.29 10.34 20.36
N GLN A 73 -24.65 11.21 19.42
CA GLN A 73 -26.02 11.33 18.93
C GLN A 73 -26.21 10.43 17.71
N VAL A 74 -27.42 9.90 17.52
CA VAL A 74 -27.78 9.14 16.31
C VAL A 74 -28.91 9.87 15.60
N MET A 75 -28.69 10.23 14.34
CA MET A 75 -29.65 10.93 13.48
C MET A 75 -29.73 10.21 12.14
N ASN A 76 -30.93 9.76 11.74
CA ASN A 76 -31.14 9.00 10.49
C ASN A 76 -30.23 7.76 10.35
N GLY A 77 -29.92 7.09 11.46
CA GLY A 77 -28.98 5.95 11.50
C GLY A 77 -27.50 6.36 11.49
N ILE A 78 -27.18 7.65 11.45
CA ILE A 78 -25.80 8.14 11.47
C ILE A 78 -25.40 8.52 12.90
N ALA A 79 -24.32 7.93 13.41
CA ALA A 79 -23.72 8.35 14.67
C ALA A 79 -22.83 9.58 14.45
N VAL A 80 -23.09 10.68 15.16
CA VAL A 80 -22.31 11.92 15.05
C VAL A 80 -21.33 12.01 16.21
N LEU A 81 -20.04 11.99 15.90
CA LEU A 81 -18.94 12.01 16.87
C LEU A 81 -18.18 13.34 16.75
N PRO A 82 -18.28 14.23 17.76
CA PRO A 82 -17.55 15.48 17.74
C PRO A 82 -16.05 15.26 17.99
N VAL A 83 -15.24 15.91 17.15
CA VAL A 83 -13.78 15.99 17.24
C VAL A 83 -13.40 17.47 17.26
N SER A 84 -13.40 18.06 18.46
CA SER A 84 -13.30 19.52 18.61
C SER A 84 -12.09 19.96 19.41
N GLY A 85 -11.49 21.07 18.96
CA GLY A 85 -10.37 21.74 19.60
C GLY A 85 -9.07 20.93 19.60
N THR A 86 -8.18 21.16 20.58
CA THR A 86 -6.83 20.60 20.54
C THR A 86 -6.84 19.10 20.81
N LEU A 87 -6.19 18.33 19.95
CA LEU A 87 -6.13 16.87 20.07
C LEU A 87 -4.96 16.43 20.96
N VAL A 88 -5.22 15.51 21.89
CA VAL A 88 -4.22 15.01 22.84
C VAL A 88 -4.22 13.50 22.91
N HIS A 89 -3.10 12.90 23.33
CA HIS A 89 -2.99 11.43 23.39
C HIS A 89 -4.06 10.81 24.30
N LYS A 90 -4.18 11.33 25.52
CA LYS A 90 -5.18 10.90 26.50
C LYS A 90 -5.80 12.12 27.15
N LEU A 91 -7.12 12.17 27.19
CA LEU A 91 -7.82 13.26 27.88
C LEU A 91 -7.72 13.14 29.40
N GLY A 92 -7.65 11.90 29.92
CA GLY A 92 -7.68 11.62 31.36
C GLY A 92 -9.04 11.91 32.02
N GLY A 93 -9.09 11.78 33.35
CA GLY A 93 -10.32 11.98 34.15
C GLY A 93 -10.50 13.38 34.75
N MET A 94 -9.50 14.26 34.68
CA MET A 94 -9.60 15.66 35.10
C MET A 94 -9.64 16.57 33.88
N ARG A 95 -10.64 17.45 33.87
CA ARG A 95 -11.05 18.27 32.72
C ARG A 95 -9.86 18.99 32.08
N PRO A 96 -9.71 18.94 30.73
CA PRO A 96 -8.77 19.81 30.06
C PRO A 96 -9.20 21.27 30.26
N PHE A 97 -8.24 22.16 30.47
CA PHE A 97 -8.44 23.57 30.16
C PHE A 97 -8.95 23.69 28.71
N SER A 98 -10.01 24.46 28.51
CA SER A 98 -10.44 25.05 27.22
C SER A 98 -10.30 24.17 25.96
N GLY A 99 -11.28 23.27 25.72
CA GLY A 99 -11.52 22.72 24.37
C GLY A 99 -10.47 21.73 23.84
N MET A 100 -10.11 20.70 24.62
CA MET A 100 -9.30 19.58 24.12
C MET A 100 -10.13 18.31 23.92
N THR A 101 -9.73 17.47 22.98
CA THR A 101 -10.30 16.14 22.75
C THR A 101 -9.21 15.07 22.74
N GLY A 102 -9.42 13.97 23.49
CA GLY A 102 -8.46 12.86 23.54
C GLY A 102 -8.71 11.80 22.45
N TYR A 103 -7.64 11.27 21.86
CA TYR A 103 -7.71 10.17 20.89
C TYR A 103 -8.32 8.89 21.49
N ASP A 104 -8.11 8.65 22.79
CA ASP A 104 -8.72 7.57 23.55
C ASP A 104 -10.25 7.68 23.58
N GLY A 105 -10.77 8.89 23.82
CA GLY A 105 -12.21 9.17 23.79
C GLY A 105 -12.81 9.03 22.39
N ILE A 106 -12.12 9.52 21.35
CA ILE A 106 -12.55 9.35 19.94
C ILE A 106 -12.65 7.87 19.60
N THR A 107 -11.60 7.10 19.89
CA THR A 107 -11.54 5.66 19.60
C THR A 107 -12.64 4.89 20.33
N ALA A 108 -12.87 5.18 21.61
CA ALA A 108 -13.92 4.52 22.39
C ALA A 108 -15.33 4.79 21.86
N ARG A 109 -15.62 6.05 21.48
CA ARG A 109 -16.91 6.41 20.86
C ARG A 109 -17.09 5.74 19.51
N LEU A 110 -16.03 5.70 18.70
CA LEU A 110 -16.06 5.06 17.39
C LEU A 110 -16.34 3.56 17.54
N GLN A 111 -15.64 2.86 18.43
CA GLN A 111 -15.88 1.45 18.73
C GLN A 111 -17.33 1.18 19.15
N GLN A 112 -17.88 2.04 20.02
CA GLN A 112 -19.26 1.94 20.44
C GLN A 112 -20.22 2.12 19.26
N ALA A 113 -20.03 3.17 18.44
CA ALA A 113 -20.87 3.44 17.28
C ALA A 113 -20.81 2.34 16.21
N ILE A 114 -19.61 1.79 15.94
CA ILE A 114 -19.44 0.67 15.02
C ILE A 114 -20.18 -0.58 15.51
N SER A 115 -20.19 -0.83 16.82
CA SER A 115 -20.86 -2.00 17.41
C SER A 115 -22.37 -1.82 17.60
N ASP A 116 -22.89 -0.61 17.43
CA ASP A 116 -24.29 -0.28 17.71
C ASP A 116 -25.22 -0.67 16.54
N PRO A 117 -26.18 -1.59 16.71
CA PRO A 117 -27.02 -2.07 15.62
C PRO A 117 -27.96 -0.99 15.05
N GLU A 118 -28.25 0.10 15.78
CA GLU A 118 -29.07 1.20 15.25
C GLU A 118 -28.26 2.20 14.39
N VAL A 119 -26.94 2.04 14.35
CA VAL A 119 -26.02 2.89 13.58
C VAL A 119 -25.67 2.21 12.26
N THR A 120 -25.96 2.86 11.14
CA THR A 120 -25.62 2.42 9.78
C THR A 120 -24.36 3.09 9.24
N GLY A 121 -23.94 4.22 9.82
CA GLY A 121 -22.69 4.90 9.48
C GLY A 121 -22.29 5.91 10.55
N VAL A 122 -21.05 6.40 10.49
CA VAL A 122 -20.47 7.32 11.48
C VAL A 122 -19.99 8.59 10.79
N LEU A 123 -20.37 9.75 11.30
CA LEU A 123 -19.85 11.04 10.88
C LEU A 123 -18.95 11.61 11.98
N LEU A 124 -17.67 11.78 11.69
CA LEU A 124 -16.77 12.58 12.51
C LEU A 124 -17.00 14.05 12.18
N ASP A 125 -17.58 14.81 13.11
CA ASP A 125 -17.76 16.26 12.99
C ASP A 125 -16.51 16.95 13.54
N ILE A 126 -15.65 17.42 12.62
CA ILE A 126 -14.30 17.88 12.92
C ILE A 126 -14.26 19.41 12.91
N ASP A 127 -13.87 19.96 14.06
CA ASP A 127 -13.48 21.36 14.24
C ASP A 127 -12.23 21.40 15.13
N SER A 128 -11.07 21.13 14.51
CA SER A 128 -9.82 20.97 15.23
C SER A 128 -8.61 21.47 14.43
N PRO A 129 -7.72 22.27 15.06
CA PRO A 129 -6.44 22.64 14.47
C PRO A 129 -5.40 21.51 14.54
N GLY A 130 -5.75 20.33 15.08
CA GLY A 130 -4.84 19.24 15.37
C GLY A 130 -4.34 19.26 16.81
N GLY A 131 -3.12 18.76 17.04
CA GLY A 131 -2.55 18.67 18.39
C GLY A 131 -1.37 17.71 18.48
N GLN A 132 -1.33 16.91 19.54
CA GLN A 132 -0.19 16.01 19.82
C GLN A 132 -0.06 14.91 18.76
N ALA A 133 1.16 14.67 18.29
CA ALA A 133 1.46 13.54 17.41
C ALA A 133 1.32 12.18 18.12
N ALA A 134 1.58 12.14 19.44
CA ALA A 134 1.46 10.93 20.25
C ALA A 134 0.02 10.40 20.23
N GLY A 135 -0.17 9.16 19.74
CA GLY A 135 -1.47 8.50 19.62
C GLY A 135 -2.30 8.93 18.41
N ALA A 136 -1.91 9.98 17.68
CA ALA A 136 -2.66 10.45 16.51
C ALA A 136 -2.68 9.39 15.39
N PHE A 137 -1.52 8.82 15.10
CA PHE A 137 -1.33 7.80 14.09
C PHE A 137 -2.09 6.51 14.40
N ASP A 138 -2.05 6.07 15.66
CA ASP A 138 -2.77 4.87 16.11
C ASP A 138 -4.29 5.07 16.01
N CYS A 139 -4.77 6.27 16.38
CA CYS A 139 -6.17 6.65 16.24
C CYS A 139 -6.61 6.65 14.77
N ALA A 140 -5.81 7.24 13.89
CA ALA A 140 -6.07 7.26 12.45
C ALA A 140 -6.09 5.85 11.85
N ASP A 141 -5.12 4.99 12.21
CA ASP A 141 -5.12 3.58 11.80
C ASP A 141 -6.37 2.84 12.29
N MET A 142 -6.86 3.15 13.49
CA MET A 142 -8.10 2.57 14.01
C MET A 142 -9.32 3.01 13.22
N ILE A 143 -9.45 4.31 12.93
CA ILE A 143 -10.51 4.85 12.06
C ILE A 143 -10.47 4.15 10.70
N TYR A 144 -9.27 4.06 10.10
CA TYR A 144 -9.07 3.43 8.80
C TYR A 144 -9.52 1.96 8.79
N ARG A 145 -9.20 1.19 9.85
CA ARG A 145 -9.65 -0.21 9.97
C ARG A 145 -11.16 -0.32 10.20
N MET A 146 -11.75 0.60 10.97
CA MET A 146 -13.16 0.53 11.36
C MET A 146 -14.10 0.95 10.23
N ARG A 147 -13.64 1.80 9.30
CA ARG A 147 -14.45 2.21 8.14
C ARG A 147 -14.86 1.06 7.23
N GLU A 148 -14.14 -0.06 7.29
CA GLU A 148 -14.47 -1.30 6.56
C GLU A 148 -15.65 -2.05 7.18
N GLN A 149 -15.97 -1.80 8.46
CA GLN A 149 -17.11 -2.44 9.13
C GLN A 149 -18.41 -1.64 8.92
N LYS A 150 -18.33 -0.31 9.08
CA LYS A 150 -19.40 0.62 8.71
C LYS A 150 -18.77 1.88 8.15
N PRO A 151 -19.39 2.53 7.14
CA PRO A 151 -18.86 3.76 6.58
C PRO A 151 -18.60 4.81 7.66
N VAL A 152 -17.37 5.30 7.72
CA VAL A 152 -16.96 6.43 8.57
C VAL A 152 -16.64 7.59 7.65
N TRP A 153 -17.39 8.68 7.75
CA TRP A 153 -17.18 9.92 7.01
C TRP A 153 -16.61 10.97 7.95
N ALA A 154 -15.87 11.92 7.39
CA ALA A 154 -15.46 13.14 8.08
C ALA A 154 -16.21 14.33 7.52
N LEU A 155 -16.64 15.24 8.38
CA LEU A 155 -17.03 16.60 8.03
C LEU A 155 -15.96 17.54 8.60
N ALA A 156 -15.19 18.18 7.73
CA ALA A 156 -14.40 19.34 8.11
C ALA A 156 -15.36 20.53 8.20
N ASN A 157 -15.87 20.79 9.40
CA ASN A 157 -16.92 21.77 9.64
C ASN A 157 -16.33 23.18 9.61
N GLU A 158 -15.29 23.41 10.40
CA GLU A 158 -14.57 24.70 10.45
C GLU A 158 -13.07 24.49 10.22
N THR A 159 -12.45 23.52 10.88
CA THR A 159 -11.02 23.22 10.68
C THR A 159 -10.77 21.72 10.80
N ALA A 160 -10.00 21.15 9.89
CA ALA A 160 -9.44 19.81 9.94
C ALA A 160 -7.96 19.87 9.54
N CYS A 161 -7.13 20.46 10.42
CA CYS A 161 -5.72 20.70 10.17
C CYS A 161 -4.82 19.78 11.02
N SER A 162 -3.61 19.52 10.54
CA SER A 162 -2.57 18.75 11.24
C SER A 162 -3.12 17.40 11.71
N ALA A 163 -2.97 17.00 12.96
CA ALA A 163 -3.47 15.72 13.44
C ALA A 163 -4.97 15.48 13.16
N ALA A 164 -5.80 16.52 13.05
CA ALA A 164 -7.20 16.37 12.65
C ALA A 164 -7.34 15.97 11.17
N MET A 165 -6.51 16.52 10.29
CA MET A 165 -6.42 16.09 8.88
C MET A 165 -5.99 14.62 8.77
N LEU A 166 -5.11 14.15 9.66
CA LEU A 166 -4.73 12.73 9.69
C LEU A 166 -5.94 11.83 9.98
N LEU A 167 -6.80 12.23 10.93
CA LEU A 167 -8.04 11.48 11.25
C LEU A 167 -9.06 11.59 10.12
N ALA A 168 -9.21 12.78 9.52
CA ALA A 168 -10.11 13.00 8.39
C ALA A 168 -9.70 12.17 7.16
N ALA A 169 -8.41 12.15 6.84
CA ALA A 169 -7.83 11.35 5.76
C ALA A 169 -8.18 9.86 5.90
N ALA A 170 -8.14 9.33 7.12
CA ALA A 170 -8.46 7.94 7.42
C ALA A 170 -9.94 7.56 7.14
N CYS A 171 -10.85 8.53 7.09
CA CYS A 171 -12.26 8.29 6.79
C CYS A 171 -12.49 7.88 5.33
N SER A 172 -13.59 7.18 5.07
CA SER A 172 -13.97 6.67 3.74
C SER A 172 -14.47 7.76 2.79
N HIS A 173 -14.95 8.89 3.33
CA HIS A 173 -15.38 10.06 2.56
C HIS A 173 -15.17 11.31 3.42
N ARG A 174 -14.76 12.42 2.82
CA ARG A 174 -14.39 13.68 3.47
C ARG A 174 -15.23 14.81 2.88
N LEU A 175 -16.18 15.27 3.67
CA LEU A 175 -16.96 16.45 3.40
C LEU A 175 -16.23 17.68 3.93
N VAL A 176 -16.36 18.80 3.24
CA VAL A 176 -15.77 20.08 3.63
C VAL A 176 -16.80 21.20 3.47
N THR A 177 -16.80 22.18 4.37
CA THR A 177 -17.61 23.39 4.21
C THR A 177 -16.84 24.48 3.45
N GLN A 178 -17.57 25.48 2.92
CA GLN A 178 -17.01 26.48 2.01
C GLN A 178 -15.78 27.22 2.56
N THR A 179 -15.75 27.49 3.87
CA THR A 179 -14.67 28.23 4.53
C THR A 179 -13.81 27.34 5.42
N SER A 180 -14.05 26.03 5.44
CA SER A 180 -13.28 25.13 6.30
C SER A 180 -11.83 25.04 5.84
N ARG A 181 -10.93 24.95 6.81
CA ARG A 181 -9.48 24.86 6.59
C ARG A 181 -9.00 23.43 6.75
N MET A 182 -8.21 22.95 5.79
CA MET A 182 -7.70 21.57 5.75
C MET A 182 -6.21 21.56 5.44
N GLY A 183 -5.54 20.43 5.69
CA GLY A 183 -4.11 20.29 5.44
C GLY A 183 -3.28 20.48 6.70
N SER A 184 -2.25 21.33 6.65
CA SER A 184 -1.24 21.42 7.72
C SER A 184 -0.58 20.07 8.03
N ILE A 185 -0.29 19.31 6.97
CA ILE A 185 0.28 17.96 7.04
C ILE A 185 1.77 18.08 7.36
N GLY A 186 2.07 18.14 8.65
CA GLY A 186 3.44 18.29 9.15
C GLY A 186 3.50 18.16 10.67
N VAL A 187 4.72 18.22 11.18
CA VAL A 187 5.03 18.20 12.61
C VAL A 187 5.94 19.38 12.94
N VAL A 188 5.84 19.86 14.16
CA VAL A 188 6.68 20.96 14.64
C VAL A 188 7.06 20.71 16.09
N MET A 189 8.27 21.13 16.44
CA MET A 189 8.75 21.25 17.80
C MET A 189 9.21 22.68 18.02
N ALA A 190 8.69 23.33 19.06
CA ALA A 190 9.14 24.65 19.46
C ALA A 190 10.20 24.51 20.57
N HIS A 191 11.39 25.06 20.35
CA HIS A 191 12.41 25.26 21.38
C HIS A 191 12.58 26.75 21.67
N THR A 192 12.71 27.10 22.95
CA THR A 192 12.95 28.47 23.39
C THR A 192 14.23 28.49 24.23
N SER A 193 15.17 29.35 23.88
CA SER A 193 16.36 29.59 24.70
C SER A 193 16.21 30.86 25.55
N TYR A 194 16.48 30.73 26.85
CA TYR A 194 16.56 31.81 27.83
C TYR A 194 18.01 32.23 28.13
N ALA A 195 19.01 31.71 27.41
CA ALA A 195 20.42 31.92 27.70
C ALA A 195 20.80 33.40 27.82
N GLU A 196 20.40 34.23 26.86
CA GLU A 196 20.70 35.67 26.89
C GLU A 196 19.96 36.39 28.02
N LYS A 197 18.73 35.97 28.35
CA LYS A 197 17.98 36.52 29.49
C LYS A 197 18.69 36.22 30.81
N LEU A 198 19.07 34.96 31.03
CA LEU A 198 19.77 34.53 32.24
C LEU A 198 21.11 35.24 32.40
N LYS A 199 21.85 35.40 31.29
CA LYS A 199 23.10 36.16 31.25
C LYS A 199 22.91 37.63 31.65
N GLN A 200 21.84 38.29 31.17
CA GLN A 200 21.50 39.66 31.56
C GLN A 200 21.14 39.77 33.05
N GLU A 201 20.49 38.74 33.61
CA GLU A 201 20.16 38.64 35.03
C GLU A 201 21.36 38.24 35.91
N GLY A 202 22.50 37.89 35.31
CA GLY A 202 23.71 37.46 36.01
C GLY A 202 23.58 36.06 36.61
N ILE A 203 22.68 35.23 36.10
CA ILE A 203 22.45 33.86 36.55
C ILE A 203 23.27 32.90 35.69
N ASP A 204 24.20 32.16 36.31
CA ASP A 204 24.96 31.09 35.68
C ASP A 204 24.47 29.72 36.17
N ILE A 205 24.15 28.83 35.23
CA ILE A 205 23.60 27.50 35.51
C ILE A 205 24.58 26.45 34.98
N THR A 206 25.24 25.75 35.91
CA THR A 206 26.09 24.59 35.60
C THR A 206 25.30 23.30 35.74
N LEU A 207 25.09 22.58 34.63
CA LEU A 207 24.42 21.27 34.63
C LEU A 207 25.42 20.13 34.84
N ILE A 208 25.12 19.23 35.78
CA ILE A 208 25.86 17.98 36.03
C ILE A 208 24.95 16.81 35.66
N TYR A 209 25.33 16.00 34.67
CA TYR A 209 24.49 14.96 34.11
C TYR A 209 25.30 13.79 33.55
N SER A 210 24.67 12.62 33.46
CA SER A 210 25.20 11.44 32.78
C SER A 210 24.67 11.35 31.35
N GLY A 211 25.58 11.14 30.38
CA GLY A 211 25.27 10.98 28.95
C GLY A 211 25.11 12.31 28.20
N GLY A 212 25.73 12.43 27.02
CA GLY A 212 25.79 13.70 26.25
C GLY A 212 24.43 14.28 25.86
N HIS A 213 23.46 13.43 25.55
CA HIS A 213 22.11 13.82 25.11
C HIS A 213 21.15 14.13 26.26
N LYS A 214 21.56 13.98 27.53
CA LYS A 214 20.65 14.09 28.67
C LYS A 214 20.11 15.51 28.89
N VAL A 215 20.79 16.49 28.31
CA VAL A 215 20.45 17.93 28.36
C VAL A 215 20.20 18.50 26.96
N ASP A 216 19.94 17.64 25.98
CA ASP A 216 19.43 18.12 24.69
C ASP A 216 18.13 18.89 24.91
N LEU A 217 17.94 19.96 24.13
CA LEU A 217 16.83 20.92 24.27
C LEU A 217 16.79 21.68 25.60
N ASP A 218 17.86 21.68 26.39
CA ASP A 218 17.96 22.54 27.56
C ASP A 218 17.71 24.01 27.18
N VAL A 219 16.79 24.65 27.90
CA VAL A 219 16.32 26.01 27.59
C VAL A 219 17.23 27.08 28.20
N THR A 220 18.16 26.71 29.08
CA THR A 220 19.03 27.66 29.77
C THR A 220 20.29 28.02 28.97
N ARG A 221 20.57 27.29 27.88
CA ARG A 221 21.69 27.50 26.97
C ARG A 221 21.22 27.73 25.53
N ALA A 222 22.11 28.24 24.68
CA ALA A 222 21.87 28.25 23.24
C ALA A 222 21.77 26.79 22.73
N LEU A 223 20.85 26.53 21.79
CA LEU A 223 20.68 25.20 21.21
C LEU A 223 21.92 24.84 20.37
N PRO A 224 22.64 23.75 20.69
CA PRO A 224 23.79 23.34 19.88
C PRO A 224 23.36 22.93 18.48
N GLU A 225 24.16 23.26 17.46
CA GLU A 225 23.87 22.95 16.05
C GLU A 225 23.66 21.44 15.82
N SER A 226 24.46 20.59 16.48
CA SER A 226 24.33 19.14 16.36
C SER A 226 23.00 18.62 16.92
N VAL A 227 22.49 19.23 18.00
CA VAL A 227 21.19 18.88 18.58
C VAL A 227 20.07 19.39 17.69
N HIS A 228 20.20 20.61 17.16
CA HIS A 228 19.25 21.13 16.17
C HIS A 228 19.16 20.20 14.96
N ALA A 229 20.28 19.78 14.38
CA ALA A 229 20.32 18.87 13.23
C ALA A 229 19.69 17.50 13.53
N ASP A 230 19.97 16.89 14.68
CA ASP A 230 19.34 15.62 15.09
C ASP A 230 17.80 15.76 15.20
N TYR A 231 17.33 16.81 15.86
CA TYR A 231 15.88 17.03 16.00
C TYR A 231 15.22 17.44 14.68
N GLN A 232 15.90 18.16 13.80
CA GLN A 232 15.41 18.47 12.45
C GLN A 232 15.22 17.18 11.65
N GLN A 233 16.20 16.27 11.66
CA GLN A 233 16.07 14.98 10.99
C GLN A 233 14.85 14.20 11.52
N ARG A 234 14.62 14.20 12.84
CA ARG A 234 13.44 13.54 13.44
C ARG A 234 12.13 14.19 12.99
N MET A 235 12.09 15.51 12.80
CA MET A 235 10.91 16.20 12.27
C MET A 235 10.65 15.84 10.81
N ASP A 236 11.70 15.74 10.00
CA ASP A 236 11.60 15.36 8.59
C ASP A 236 11.09 13.91 8.45
N GLU A 237 11.62 12.99 9.26
CA GLU A 237 11.16 11.60 9.33
C GLU A 237 9.69 11.49 9.77
N ALA A 238 9.27 12.25 10.79
CA ALA A 238 7.89 12.28 11.24
C ALA A 238 6.95 12.93 10.21
N ARG A 239 7.37 13.97 9.49
CA ARG A 239 6.59 14.56 8.39
C ARG A 239 6.43 13.57 7.25
N LYS A 240 7.48 12.83 6.88
CA LYS A 240 7.41 11.77 5.88
C LYS A 240 6.41 10.68 6.27
N MET A 241 6.47 10.19 7.52
CA MET A 241 5.50 9.23 8.04
C MET A 241 4.06 9.76 7.95
N PHE A 242 3.85 11.04 8.26
CA PHE A 242 2.55 11.69 8.12
C PHE A 242 2.08 11.70 6.66
N ALA A 243 2.93 12.15 5.73
CA ALA A 243 2.61 12.16 4.31
C ALA A 243 2.26 10.77 3.78
N GLU A 244 3.02 9.74 4.16
CA GLU A 244 2.76 8.33 3.80
C GLU A 244 1.39 7.84 4.28
N LYS A 245 0.99 8.21 5.50
CA LYS A 245 -0.33 7.85 6.04
C LYS A 245 -1.45 8.56 5.29
N VAL A 246 -1.34 9.87 5.06
CA VAL A 246 -2.35 10.61 4.30
C VAL A 246 -2.47 10.04 2.89
N ALA A 247 -1.35 9.88 2.19
CA ALA A 247 -1.29 9.28 0.85
C ALA A 247 -1.99 7.92 0.80
N ARG A 248 -1.68 7.03 1.75
CA ARG A 248 -2.34 5.73 1.87
C ARG A 248 -3.86 5.83 2.03
N TYR A 249 -4.34 6.82 2.77
CA TYR A 249 -5.76 6.90 3.09
C TYR A 249 -6.60 7.62 2.03
N THR A 250 -6.02 8.62 1.36
CA THR A 250 -6.68 9.44 0.34
C THR A 250 -6.47 8.93 -1.08
N GLY A 251 -5.41 8.14 -1.32
CA GLY A 251 -5.00 7.69 -2.66
C GLY A 251 -4.07 8.66 -3.38
N LEU A 252 -3.69 9.78 -2.74
CA LEU A 252 -2.66 10.69 -3.25
C LEU A 252 -1.28 10.02 -3.25
N SER A 253 -0.36 10.50 -4.09
CA SER A 253 1.05 10.10 -3.98
C SER A 253 1.70 10.79 -2.77
N VAL A 254 2.71 10.15 -2.19
CA VAL A 254 3.49 10.74 -1.08
C VAL A 254 4.12 12.06 -1.54
N ASP A 255 4.62 12.13 -2.77
CA ASP A 255 5.23 13.34 -3.33
C ASP A 255 4.23 14.49 -3.44
N ALA A 256 2.98 14.22 -3.85
CA ALA A 256 1.93 15.24 -3.91
C ALA A 256 1.60 15.78 -2.51
N VAL A 257 1.52 14.91 -1.50
CA VAL A 257 1.31 15.34 -0.11
C VAL A 257 2.50 16.13 0.42
N MET A 258 3.72 15.68 0.13
CA MET A 258 4.95 16.38 0.54
C MET A 258 5.05 17.76 -0.10
N ALA A 259 4.72 17.90 -1.38
CA ALA A 259 4.74 19.15 -2.12
C ALA A 259 3.83 20.26 -1.54
N THR A 260 2.89 19.90 -0.65
CA THR A 260 2.07 20.90 0.04
C THR A 260 2.85 21.78 1.00
N GLU A 261 4.08 21.41 1.39
CA GLU A 261 4.87 22.15 2.39
C GLU A 261 4.11 22.45 3.69
N ALA A 262 3.24 21.51 4.10
CA ALA A 262 2.35 21.65 5.24
C ALA A 262 1.45 22.90 5.19
N ALA A 263 1.13 23.38 3.99
CA ALA A 263 0.19 24.47 3.78
C ALA A 263 -1.24 24.09 4.18
N VAL A 264 -2.06 25.13 4.37
CA VAL A 264 -3.49 25.03 4.64
C VAL A 264 -4.25 25.40 3.38
N TYR A 265 -5.34 24.69 3.14
CA TYR A 265 -6.20 24.84 1.96
C TYR A 265 -7.66 25.00 2.41
N ASP A 266 -8.35 25.95 1.80
CA ASP A 266 -9.70 26.33 2.19
C ASP A 266 -10.72 25.71 1.23
N GLY A 267 -11.75 25.06 1.79
CA GLY A 267 -12.92 24.60 1.06
C GLY A 267 -12.59 23.88 -0.26
N GLN A 268 -12.90 24.53 -1.38
CA GLN A 268 -12.71 23.97 -2.72
C GLN A 268 -11.25 23.66 -3.03
N ALA A 269 -10.30 24.46 -2.54
CA ALA A 269 -8.88 24.20 -2.76
C ALA A 269 -8.45 22.86 -2.12
N GLY A 270 -9.07 22.47 -1.00
CA GLY A 270 -8.86 21.17 -0.37
C GLY A 270 -9.36 20.00 -1.23
N ILE A 271 -10.45 20.21 -1.97
CA ILE A 271 -10.98 19.22 -2.94
C ILE A 271 -10.06 19.13 -4.15
N ASP A 272 -9.64 20.26 -4.71
CA ASP A 272 -8.84 20.33 -5.94
C ASP A 272 -7.49 19.60 -5.79
N ILE A 273 -6.93 19.56 -4.57
CA ILE A 273 -5.70 18.82 -4.26
C ILE A 273 -5.95 17.40 -3.71
N GLY A 274 -7.21 16.98 -3.57
CA GLY A 274 -7.60 15.64 -3.12
C GLY A 274 -7.53 15.38 -1.60
N LEU A 275 -7.54 16.43 -0.78
CA LEU A 275 -7.68 16.29 0.69
C LEU A 275 -9.14 16.18 1.13
N ALA A 276 -10.09 16.66 0.32
CA ALA A 276 -11.53 16.48 0.51
C ALA A 276 -12.20 15.94 -0.76
N ASP A 277 -13.41 15.42 -0.62
CA ASP A 277 -14.14 14.76 -1.71
C ASP A 277 -15.34 15.59 -2.17
N GLU A 278 -16.07 16.22 -1.24
CA GLU A 278 -17.31 16.93 -1.57
C GLU A 278 -17.51 18.17 -0.68
N MET A 279 -17.95 19.25 -1.33
CA MET A 279 -18.35 20.48 -0.66
C MET A 279 -19.80 20.39 -0.18
N VAL A 280 -20.06 20.69 1.10
CA VAL A 280 -21.42 20.65 1.67
C VAL A 280 -21.68 21.85 2.59
N ASN A 281 -22.96 22.17 2.79
CA ASN A 281 -23.37 22.92 3.98
C ASN A 281 -23.36 21.96 5.19
N ALA A 282 -22.80 22.40 6.32
CA ALA A 282 -22.74 21.58 7.53
C ALA A 282 -24.13 21.06 7.98
N ALA A 283 -25.19 21.87 7.79
CA ALA A 283 -26.56 21.48 8.13
C ALA A 283 -27.08 20.28 7.32
N ASP A 284 -26.52 20.07 6.12
CA ASP A 284 -26.96 19.03 5.19
C ASP A 284 -26.12 17.75 5.28
N ALA A 285 -24.96 17.79 5.94
CA ALA A 285 -23.97 16.69 5.93
C ALA A 285 -24.56 15.33 6.35
N ILE A 286 -25.41 15.30 7.38
CA ILE A 286 -26.08 14.06 7.84
C ILE A 286 -27.06 13.55 6.78
N SER A 287 -27.81 14.45 6.14
CA SER A 287 -28.77 14.10 5.10
C SER A 287 -28.06 13.59 3.85
N VAL A 288 -26.95 14.22 3.45
CA VAL A 288 -26.08 13.80 2.34
C VAL A 288 -25.55 12.40 2.59
N MET A 289 -24.96 12.16 3.77
CA MET A 289 -24.46 10.83 4.15
C MET A 289 -25.58 9.78 4.17
N ALA A 290 -26.71 10.08 4.81
CA ALA A 290 -27.83 9.16 4.90
C ALA A 290 -28.40 8.81 3.51
N ALA A 291 -28.46 9.77 2.58
CA ALA A 291 -28.88 9.53 1.20
C ALA A 291 -27.88 8.64 0.44
N ALA A 292 -26.57 8.93 0.56
CA ALA A 292 -25.52 8.12 -0.04
C ALA A 292 -25.56 6.66 0.45
N LEU A 293 -25.76 6.44 1.75
CA LEU A 293 -25.87 5.09 2.30
C LEU A 293 -27.13 4.34 1.86
N LYS A 294 -28.25 5.03 1.67
CA LYS A 294 -29.48 4.41 1.13
C LYS A 294 -29.28 3.97 -0.32
N ASN A 295 -28.63 4.80 -1.13
CA ASN A 295 -28.36 4.48 -2.54
C ASN A 295 -27.33 3.35 -2.69
N ASN A 296 -26.39 3.23 -1.74
CA ASN A 296 -25.40 2.15 -1.67
C ASN A 296 -25.86 0.87 -0.96
N SER A 297 -27.16 0.70 -0.69
CA SER A 297 -27.74 -0.52 -0.08
C SER A 297 -27.60 -1.79 -0.95
N LYS A 298 -26.98 -1.69 -2.13
CA LYS A 298 -26.40 -2.82 -2.86
C LYS A 298 -24.88 -2.80 -2.74
N GLY A 299 -24.36 -3.21 -1.58
CA GLY A 299 -22.99 -3.69 -1.39
C GLY A 299 -21.87 -2.69 -1.69
N GLY A 300 -21.12 -2.31 -0.65
CA GLY A 300 -19.93 -1.51 -0.80
C GLY A 300 -18.89 -2.17 -1.71
N THR A 301 -18.44 -1.40 -2.69
CA THR A 301 -17.10 -1.41 -3.25
C THR A 301 -16.84 0.01 -3.76
N MET A 302 -15.56 0.40 -3.82
CA MET A 302 -15.10 1.60 -4.54
C MET A 302 -15.85 1.77 -5.87
N PRO A 303 -15.97 2.98 -6.44
CA PRO A 303 -16.58 3.13 -7.76
C PRO A 303 -15.90 2.16 -8.73
N GLU A 304 -16.56 1.03 -9.01
CA GLU A 304 -16.21 0.17 -10.12
C GLU A 304 -16.54 1.03 -11.32
N LEU A 305 -15.48 1.51 -11.99
CA LEU A 305 -15.54 1.66 -13.44
C LEU A 305 -16.24 0.40 -13.93
N THR A 306 -17.37 0.57 -14.61
CA THR A 306 -18.09 -0.57 -15.20
C THR A 306 -17.08 -1.45 -15.94
N ALA A 307 -17.30 -2.77 -16.04
CA ALA A 307 -16.36 -3.66 -16.75
C ALA A 307 -16.00 -3.12 -18.16
N THR A 308 -16.90 -2.35 -18.77
CA THR A 308 -16.70 -1.59 -19.99
C THR A 308 -15.74 -0.41 -19.85
N GLU A 309 -15.86 0.40 -18.79
CA GLU A 309 -14.96 1.53 -18.49
C GLU A 309 -13.57 1.06 -18.02
N ALA A 310 -13.49 -0.02 -17.25
CA ALA A 310 -12.22 -0.64 -16.86
C ALA A 310 -11.48 -1.23 -18.09
N ALA A 311 -12.21 -1.88 -18.99
CA ALA A 311 -11.66 -2.35 -20.26
C ALA A 311 -11.25 -1.19 -21.19
N ALA A 312 -12.03 -0.10 -21.22
CA ALA A 312 -11.69 1.08 -22.02
C ALA A 312 -10.42 1.78 -21.49
N GLN A 313 -10.29 1.93 -20.17
CA GLN A 313 -9.12 2.53 -19.54
C GLN A 313 -7.87 1.66 -19.72
N GLU A 314 -8.01 0.33 -19.63
CA GLU A 314 -6.92 -0.60 -19.85
C GLU A 314 -6.46 -0.60 -21.32
N ASN A 315 -7.40 -0.58 -22.27
CA ASN A 315 -7.09 -0.43 -23.69
C ASN A 315 -6.40 0.92 -23.98
N GLN A 316 -6.84 2.01 -23.35
CA GLN A 316 -6.22 3.32 -23.49
C GLN A 316 -4.80 3.35 -22.92
N ARG A 317 -4.56 2.66 -21.79
CA ARG A 317 -3.22 2.47 -21.20
C ARG A 317 -2.30 1.69 -22.14
N VAL A 318 -2.77 0.55 -22.66
CA VAL A 318 -2.01 -0.29 -23.61
C VAL A 318 -1.66 0.50 -24.87
N MET A 319 -2.61 1.24 -25.44
CA MET A 319 -2.37 2.08 -26.62
C MET A 319 -1.41 3.24 -26.32
N GLY A 320 -1.47 3.82 -25.12
CA GLY A 320 -0.54 4.85 -24.68
C GLY A 320 0.90 4.36 -24.54
N ILE A 321 1.11 3.11 -24.13
CA ILE A 321 2.45 2.50 -24.01
C ILE A 321 3.00 2.11 -25.38
N ILE A 322 2.18 1.53 -26.24
CA ILE A 322 2.62 1.07 -27.57
C ILE A 322 2.82 2.25 -28.53
N GLY A 323 2.01 3.30 -28.39
CA GLY A 323 2.02 4.47 -29.28
C GLY A 323 2.87 5.65 -28.81
N CYS A 324 3.65 5.51 -27.74
CA CYS A 324 4.54 6.59 -27.30
C CYS A 324 5.78 6.71 -28.22
N GLN A 325 6.35 7.91 -28.29
CA GLN A 325 7.52 8.18 -29.14
C GLN A 325 8.73 7.33 -28.73
N GLU A 326 8.86 7.01 -27.45
CA GLU A 326 9.95 6.20 -26.91
C GLU A 326 9.88 4.72 -27.34
N ALA A 327 8.71 4.26 -27.80
CA ALA A 327 8.50 2.91 -28.31
C ALA A 327 9.06 2.69 -29.73
N GLU A 328 9.36 3.75 -30.47
CA GLU A 328 9.94 3.65 -31.82
C GLU A 328 11.33 2.97 -31.76
N GLY A 329 11.47 1.83 -32.43
CA GLY A 329 12.67 0.98 -32.41
C GLY A 329 12.82 0.10 -31.16
N ARG A 330 11.77 0.00 -30.33
CA ARG A 330 11.70 -0.83 -29.11
C ARG A 330 10.35 -1.54 -28.99
N GLU A 331 9.75 -1.89 -30.12
CA GLU A 331 8.36 -2.33 -30.22
C GLU A 331 8.11 -3.62 -29.41
N ALA A 332 9.07 -4.55 -29.42
CA ALA A 332 9.00 -5.78 -28.65
C ALA A 332 9.01 -5.54 -27.13
N LEU A 333 9.80 -4.56 -26.66
CA LEU A 333 9.86 -4.17 -25.25
C LEU A 333 8.58 -3.40 -24.85
N ALA A 334 8.07 -2.53 -25.71
CA ALA A 334 6.83 -1.79 -25.48
C ALA A 334 5.62 -2.74 -25.36
N GLN A 335 5.54 -3.78 -26.20
CA GLN A 335 4.51 -4.83 -26.10
C GLN A 335 4.61 -5.63 -24.80
N MET A 336 5.84 -5.96 -24.37
CA MET A 336 6.05 -6.65 -23.09
C MET A 336 5.58 -5.81 -21.90
N LEU A 337 5.92 -4.52 -21.88
CA LEU A 337 5.52 -3.58 -20.82
C LEU A 337 4.00 -3.33 -20.82
N ALA A 338 3.39 -3.25 -22.00
CA ALA A 338 1.93 -3.10 -22.12
C ALA A 338 1.17 -4.32 -21.57
N GLY A 339 1.72 -5.53 -21.75
CA GLY A 339 1.16 -6.78 -21.24
C GLY A 339 1.31 -7.00 -19.72
N GLN A 340 2.04 -6.14 -19.01
CA GLN A 340 2.16 -6.22 -17.56
C GLN A 340 1.00 -5.49 -16.87
N PRO A 341 0.17 -6.19 -16.06
CA PRO A 341 -0.91 -5.56 -15.30
C PRO A 341 -0.36 -4.50 -14.33
N GLY A 342 -0.95 -3.31 -14.33
CA GLY A 342 -0.58 -2.22 -13.41
C GLY A 342 0.61 -1.34 -13.85
N MET A 343 1.24 -1.61 -15.00
CA MET A 343 2.31 -0.76 -15.56
C MET A 343 1.73 0.58 -16.06
N SER A 344 2.15 1.72 -15.51
CA SER A 344 1.66 3.02 -16.00
C SER A 344 2.34 3.43 -17.31
N VAL A 345 1.69 4.29 -18.11
CA VAL A 345 2.27 4.82 -19.36
C VAL A 345 3.60 5.53 -19.07
N ALA A 346 3.66 6.34 -18.01
CA ALA A 346 4.87 7.06 -17.60
C ALA A 346 6.01 6.12 -17.18
N GLN A 347 5.70 5.02 -16.47
CA GLN A 347 6.70 4.02 -16.09
C GLN A 347 7.25 3.29 -17.33
N ALA A 348 6.37 2.88 -18.24
CA ALA A 348 6.79 2.25 -19.48
C ALA A 348 7.65 3.17 -20.35
N GLN A 349 7.28 4.46 -20.45
CA GLN A 349 8.07 5.47 -21.15
C GLN A 349 9.48 5.63 -20.56
N ALA A 350 9.59 5.69 -19.22
CA ALA A 350 10.89 5.77 -18.56
C ALA A 350 11.77 4.54 -18.83
N ILE A 351 11.17 3.34 -18.84
CA ILE A 351 11.88 2.09 -19.15
C ILE A 351 12.31 2.06 -20.63
N LEU A 352 11.44 2.48 -21.55
CA LEU A 352 11.72 2.53 -22.98
C LEU A 352 12.82 3.57 -23.30
N ALA A 353 12.79 4.74 -22.65
CA ALA A 353 13.82 5.78 -22.82
C ALA A 353 15.21 5.32 -22.32
N ALA A 354 15.25 4.46 -21.30
CA ALA A 354 16.49 3.93 -20.74
C ALA A 354 17.04 2.69 -21.48
N ALA A 355 16.25 2.07 -22.35
CA ALA A 355 16.64 0.85 -23.06
C ALA A 355 17.50 1.16 -24.31
N PRO A 356 18.54 0.37 -24.60
CA PRO A 356 19.30 0.51 -25.83
C PRO A 356 18.39 0.24 -27.04
N GLN A 357 18.52 1.07 -28.08
CA GLN A 357 17.77 0.90 -29.33
C GLN A 357 18.27 -0.38 -30.02
N GLN A 358 17.38 -1.27 -30.45
CA GLN A 358 17.80 -2.44 -31.23
C GLN A 358 18.28 -1.95 -32.60
N ASP A 359 19.47 -2.38 -33.01
CA ASP A 359 20.04 -2.05 -34.33
C ASP A 359 19.05 -2.44 -35.42
N VAL A 360 18.66 -1.45 -36.23
CA VAL A 360 17.74 -1.62 -37.35
C VAL A 360 18.43 -2.53 -38.39
N ILE A 361 18.04 -3.81 -38.41
CA ILE A 361 18.43 -4.76 -39.45
C ILE A 361 18.01 -4.16 -40.79
N SER A 362 18.96 -3.98 -41.70
CA SER A 362 18.69 -3.34 -43.00
C SER A 362 17.71 -4.19 -43.82
N GLU A 363 16.90 -3.57 -44.68
CA GLU A 363 16.00 -4.33 -45.57
C GLU A 363 16.78 -5.30 -46.49
N ALA A 364 18.04 -4.99 -46.80
CA ALA A 364 18.93 -5.88 -47.52
C ALA A 364 19.20 -7.19 -46.75
N ASP A 365 19.46 -7.10 -45.44
CA ASP A 365 19.66 -8.27 -44.58
C ASP A 365 18.37 -9.08 -44.43
N ARG A 366 17.22 -8.40 -44.37
CA ARG A 366 15.89 -9.04 -44.34
C ARG A 366 15.57 -9.79 -45.63
N ILE A 367 15.97 -9.26 -46.79
CA ILE A 367 15.80 -9.92 -48.10
C ILE A 367 16.69 -11.18 -48.19
N MET A 368 17.93 -11.09 -47.71
CA MET A 368 18.87 -12.22 -47.72
C MET A 368 18.46 -13.34 -46.74
N ALA A 369 17.70 -13.03 -45.70
CA ALA A 369 17.20 -13.99 -44.71
C ALA A 369 15.90 -14.72 -45.13
N LEU A 370 15.32 -14.43 -46.30
CA LEU A 370 14.11 -15.10 -46.78
C LEU A 370 14.37 -16.57 -47.11
N ASP A 371 13.45 -17.46 -46.74
CA ASP A 371 13.56 -18.88 -47.11
C ASP A 371 13.55 -19.09 -48.63
N GLU A 372 12.84 -18.24 -49.38
CA GLU A 372 12.80 -18.25 -50.84
C GLU A 372 14.10 -17.79 -51.52
N ALA A 373 15.03 -17.20 -50.74
CA ALA A 373 16.37 -16.84 -51.20
C ALA A 373 17.33 -18.05 -51.24
N LYS A 374 17.02 -19.14 -50.53
CA LYS A 374 17.80 -20.39 -50.55
C LYS A 374 17.70 -21.05 -51.93
N GLY A 375 18.83 -21.17 -52.63
CA GLY A 375 18.93 -21.62 -54.02
C GLY A 375 18.71 -20.53 -55.07
N ARG A 376 18.57 -19.26 -54.65
CA ARG A 376 18.41 -18.07 -55.50
C ARG A 376 19.22 -16.89 -54.96
N GLU A 377 20.38 -17.18 -54.37
CA GLU A 377 21.18 -16.22 -53.60
C GLU A 377 21.65 -15.03 -54.44
N GLU A 378 21.99 -15.24 -55.72
CA GLU A 378 22.37 -14.16 -56.64
C GLU A 378 21.19 -13.22 -56.96
N LEU A 379 19.98 -13.79 -57.12
CA LEU A 379 18.77 -13.01 -57.36
C LEU A 379 18.37 -12.23 -56.09
N ALA A 380 18.47 -12.85 -54.91
CA ALA A 380 18.23 -12.20 -53.62
C ALA A 380 19.21 -11.05 -53.37
N ALA A 381 20.50 -11.24 -53.68
CA ALA A 381 21.51 -10.19 -53.56
C ALA A 381 21.25 -9.00 -54.52
N THR A 382 20.77 -9.29 -55.74
CA THR A 382 20.40 -8.26 -56.72
C THR A 382 19.19 -7.46 -56.25
N LEU A 383 18.17 -8.13 -55.68
CA LEU A 383 16.99 -7.48 -55.12
C LEU A 383 17.34 -6.65 -53.88
N ALA A 384 18.25 -7.13 -53.03
CA ALA A 384 18.75 -6.39 -51.87
C ALA A 384 19.51 -5.10 -52.24
N GLY A 385 20.08 -5.03 -53.45
CA GLY A 385 20.76 -3.84 -53.98
C GLY A 385 19.87 -2.82 -54.69
N MET A 386 18.57 -3.10 -54.86
CA MET A 386 17.64 -2.19 -55.54
C MET A 386 17.09 -1.12 -54.58
N PRO A 387 17.13 0.18 -54.94
CA PRO A 387 16.52 1.23 -54.13
C PRO A 387 15.01 1.01 -54.05
N GLU A 388 14.45 1.19 -52.84
CA GLU A 388 13.03 0.98 -52.50
C GLU A 388 12.52 -0.48 -52.56
N MET A 389 13.40 -1.48 -52.71
CA MET A 389 13.01 -2.89 -52.62
C MET A 389 12.76 -3.31 -51.18
N THR A 390 11.55 -3.78 -50.88
CA THR A 390 11.17 -4.33 -49.56
C THR A 390 11.27 -5.85 -49.54
N ALA A 391 11.47 -6.44 -48.35
CA ALA A 391 11.46 -7.90 -48.17
C ALA A 391 10.19 -8.58 -48.72
N VAL A 392 9.03 -7.90 -48.64
CA VAL A 392 7.75 -8.42 -49.17
C VAL A 392 7.74 -8.48 -50.70
N GLN A 393 8.27 -7.46 -51.36
CA GLN A 393 8.39 -7.43 -52.82
C GLN A 393 9.43 -8.45 -53.31
N ALA A 394 10.58 -8.53 -52.64
CA ALA A 394 11.63 -9.49 -52.98
C ALA A 394 11.15 -10.93 -52.83
N LYS A 395 10.39 -11.25 -51.77
CA LYS A 395 9.78 -12.57 -51.56
C LYS A 395 8.91 -13.00 -52.74
N THR A 396 8.11 -12.08 -53.27
CA THR A 396 7.21 -12.35 -54.39
C THR A 396 7.98 -12.63 -55.68
N ILE A 397 9.06 -11.88 -55.93
CA ILE A 397 9.91 -12.04 -57.11
C ILE A 397 10.70 -13.36 -57.03
N LEU A 398 11.26 -13.66 -55.85
CA LEU A 398 11.99 -14.90 -55.60
C LEU A 398 11.07 -16.11 -55.83
N ALA A 399 9.85 -16.09 -55.31
CA ALA A 399 8.88 -17.18 -55.47
C ALA A 399 8.54 -17.49 -56.95
N ALA A 400 8.63 -16.51 -57.85
CA ALA A 400 8.25 -16.63 -59.25
C ALA A 400 9.39 -17.11 -60.19
N ALA A 401 10.63 -17.23 -59.72
CA ALA A 401 11.78 -17.59 -60.57
C ALA A 401 11.98 -19.13 -60.70
N PRO A 402 12.29 -19.69 -61.88
CA PRO A 402 12.52 -21.13 -62.04
C PRO A 402 13.82 -21.61 -61.35
N TYR A 403 13.79 -22.82 -60.80
CA TYR A 403 14.90 -23.46 -60.07
C TYR A 403 15.98 -23.96 -61.05
N ALA A 404 17.23 -23.52 -60.91
CA ALA A 404 18.37 -24.15 -61.59
C ALA A 404 18.92 -25.25 -60.67
N VAL A 405 19.02 -26.48 -61.18
CA VAL A 405 19.48 -27.65 -60.42
C VAL A 405 20.94 -27.48 -60.02
N SER A 406 21.28 -27.71 -58.75
CA SER A 406 22.62 -27.46 -58.23
C SER A 406 23.62 -28.53 -58.68
N LEU A 407 24.91 -28.20 -58.67
CA LEU A 407 25.99 -29.15 -58.95
C LEU A 407 25.98 -30.34 -57.96
N SER A 408 25.56 -30.09 -56.71
CA SER A 408 25.42 -31.12 -55.68
C SER A 408 24.38 -32.16 -56.07
N ASP A 409 23.22 -31.71 -56.54
CA ASP A 409 22.14 -32.60 -57.01
C ASP A 409 22.59 -33.43 -58.21
N SER A 410 23.42 -32.84 -59.08
CA SER A 410 23.96 -33.52 -60.26
C SER A 410 24.99 -34.61 -59.91
N ILE A 411 25.76 -34.45 -58.84
CA ILE A 411 26.73 -35.47 -58.35
C ILE A 411 26.01 -36.56 -57.55
N MET A 412 25.00 -36.19 -56.74
CA MET A 412 24.19 -37.14 -55.99
C MET A 412 23.34 -38.06 -56.88
N ALA A 413 22.99 -37.61 -58.09
CA ALA A 413 22.24 -38.39 -59.06
C ALA A 413 23.08 -39.43 -59.84
N LEU A 414 24.40 -39.48 -59.67
CA LEU A 414 25.26 -40.48 -60.29
C LEU A 414 25.03 -41.87 -59.69
N ASP A 415 25.07 -42.92 -60.52
CA ASP A 415 24.90 -44.30 -60.04
C ASP A 415 26.03 -44.71 -59.09
N GLU A 416 27.24 -44.18 -59.30
CA GLU A 416 28.43 -44.43 -58.47
C GLU A 416 28.34 -43.82 -57.06
N SER A 417 27.40 -42.89 -56.84
CA SER A 417 27.10 -42.28 -55.55
C SER A 417 26.25 -43.19 -54.65
N LYS A 418 25.61 -44.23 -55.21
CA LYS A 418 24.80 -45.18 -54.44
C LYS A 418 25.69 -45.99 -53.49
N GLY A 419 25.46 -45.82 -52.19
CA GLY A 419 26.26 -46.45 -51.13
C GLY A 419 27.48 -45.64 -50.68
N ARG A 420 27.74 -44.46 -51.27
CA ARG A 420 28.89 -43.58 -50.96
C ARG A 420 28.48 -42.11 -50.75
N GLY A 421 27.30 -41.88 -50.18
CA GLY A 421 26.68 -40.55 -50.02
C GLY A 421 27.58 -39.51 -49.35
N ASP A 422 28.20 -39.86 -48.22
CA ASP A 422 29.08 -38.96 -47.45
C ASP A 422 30.33 -38.51 -48.25
N LEU A 423 30.79 -39.36 -49.17
CA LEU A 423 31.94 -39.04 -50.03
C LEU A 423 31.49 -38.18 -51.22
N ALA A 424 30.32 -38.47 -51.80
CA ALA A 424 29.71 -37.64 -52.85
C ALA A 424 29.41 -36.22 -52.36
N GLU A 425 28.93 -36.07 -51.12
CA GLU A 425 28.68 -34.76 -50.50
C GLU A 425 29.97 -33.96 -50.33
N LYS A 426 31.05 -34.60 -49.86
CA LYS A 426 32.37 -33.96 -49.73
C LYS A 426 32.99 -33.57 -51.07
N LEU A 427 32.74 -34.33 -52.13
CA LEU A 427 33.19 -33.99 -53.47
C LEU A 427 32.44 -32.77 -54.03
N ALA A 428 31.14 -32.64 -53.74
CA ALA A 428 30.32 -31.53 -54.23
C ALA A 428 30.75 -30.15 -53.72
N VAL A 429 31.42 -30.09 -52.57
CA VAL A 429 31.93 -28.83 -51.97
C VAL A 429 33.40 -28.54 -52.30
N MET A 430 34.08 -29.40 -53.06
CA MET A 430 35.49 -29.20 -53.43
C MET A 430 35.65 -28.13 -54.53
N PRO A 431 36.56 -27.16 -54.38
CA PRO A 431 36.82 -26.15 -55.40
C PRO A 431 37.30 -26.80 -56.71
N GLY A 432 36.66 -26.48 -57.84
CA GLY A 432 37.02 -27.00 -59.16
C GLY A 432 36.55 -28.43 -59.45
N MET A 433 35.60 -28.96 -58.66
CA MET A 433 34.98 -30.26 -58.94
C MET A 433 33.98 -30.16 -60.11
N THR A 434 33.96 -31.18 -60.96
CA THR A 434 32.96 -31.37 -62.02
C THR A 434 32.27 -32.72 -61.85
N THR A 435 31.09 -32.89 -62.44
CA THR A 435 30.33 -34.15 -62.39
C THR A 435 31.12 -35.34 -62.93
N GLU A 436 31.92 -35.15 -63.99
CA GLU A 436 32.78 -36.20 -64.56
C GLU A 436 33.92 -36.60 -63.62
N LYS A 437 34.57 -35.62 -62.98
CA LYS A 437 35.68 -35.87 -62.05
C LYS A 437 35.21 -36.54 -60.75
N ALA A 438 34.01 -36.17 -60.28
CA ALA A 438 33.37 -36.83 -59.15
C ALA A 438 33.03 -38.30 -59.47
N ARG A 439 32.56 -38.60 -60.70
CA ARG A 439 32.29 -39.97 -61.16
C ARG A 439 33.53 -40.87 -61.09
N GLU A 440 34.67 -40.39 -61.58
CA GLU A 440 35.94 -41.14 -61.56
C GLU A 440 36.42 -41.43 -60.13
N LEU A 441 36.32 -40.43 -59.23
CA LEU A 441 36.75 -40.57 -57.84
C LEU A 441 35.84 -41.50 -57.03
N LEU A 442 34.54 -41.49 -57.30
CA LEU A 442 33.57 -42.39 -56.67
C LEU A 442 33.75 -43.85 -57.13
N ALA A 443 34.13 -44.07 -58.39
CA ALA A 443 34.39 -45.41 -58.92
C ALA A 443 35.68 -46.04 -58.38
N ALA A 444 36.65 -45.25 -57.91
CA ALA A 444 37.96 -45.71 -57.46
C ALA A 444 38.04 -46.05 -55.95
N ALA A 445 36.97 -45.82 -55.16
CA ALA A 445 36.98 -45.98 -53.70
C ALA A 445 36.52 -47.40 -53.23
N PRO A 446 37.20 -48.04 -52.26
CA PRO A 446 36.80 -49.35 -51.73
C PRO A 446 35.47 -49.28 -50.95
N GLU A 447 34.64 -50.34 -51.03
CA GLU A 447 33.32 -50.42 -50.38
C GLU A 447 33.43 -50.68 -48.87
N GLY A 448 32.54 -50.04 -48.10
CA GLY A 448 32.74 -49.69 -46.68
C GLY A 448 32.15 -50.62 -45.62
N THR A 449 32.22 -50.17 -44.36
CA THR A 449 31.37 -50.64 -43.24
C THR A 449 31.07 -49.48 -42.28
N GLY A 450 29.80 -49.36 -41.89
CA GLY A 450 29.15 -48.18 -41.31
C GLY A 450 29.52 -47.78 -39.88
N SER A 451 29.10 -46.56 -39.54
CA SER A 451 29.47 -45.78 -38.37
C SER A 451 28.73 -46.16 -37.09
N ALA A 452 29.46 -46.19 -35.97
CA ALA A 452 28.93 -46.13 -34.61
C ALA A 452 29.17 -44.71 -34.07
N SER A 453 28.11 -43.93 -33.87
CA SER A 453 28.21 -42.61 -33.22
C SER A 453 28.18 -42.78 -31.70
N ALA A 454 29.32 -42.54 -31.05
CA ALA A 454 29.42 -42.40 -29.60
C ALA A 454 28.68 -41.12 -29.17
N ASN A 455 27.67 -41.27 -28.31
CA ASN A 455 26.79 -40.18 -27.88
C ASN A 455 27.27 -39.58 -26.55
N MET A 456 27.37 -38.26 -26.48
CA MET A 456 27.99 -37.44 -25.41
C MET A 456 27.38 -37.57 -24.00
N ASN A 457 26.32 -38.35 -23.81
CA ASN A 457 25.66 -38.52 -22.52
C ASN A 457 26.39 -39.51 -21.59
N THR A 458 27.24 -40.39 -22.13
CA THR A 458 27.91 -41.42 -21.30
C THR A 458 29.05 -40.86 -20.45
N ALA A 459 29.65 -39.72 -20.85
CA ALA A 459 30.77 -39.11 -20.13
C ALA A 459 30.32 -38.31 -18.89
N PHE A 460 29.11 -37.75 -18.90
CA PHE A 460 28.55 -37.01 -17.77
C PHE A 460 28.03 -37.94 -16.68
N ASP A 461 27.41 -39.06 -17.06
CA ASP A 461 26.92 -40.08 -16.11
C ASP A 461 28.08 -40.81 -15.41
N GLN A 462 29.21 -41.04 -16.09
CA GLN A 462 30.42 -41.60 -15.47
C GLN A 462 31.07 -40.65 -14.46
N PHE A 463 31.00 -39.34 -14.69
CA PHE A 463 31.55 -38.33 -13.79
C PHE A 463 30.77 -38.24 -12.47
N MET A 464 29.43 -38.37 -12.53
CA MET A 464 28.57 -38.32 -11.34
C MET A 464 28.66 -39.60 -10.49
N GLN A 465 29.01 -40.75 -11.07
CA GLN A 465 29.19 -42.00 -10.32
C GLN A 465 30.48 -42.07 -9.49
N THR A 466 31.50 -41.27 -9.79
CA THR A 466 32.79 -41.29 -9.09
C THR A 466 32.90 -40.35 -7.89
N HIS A 467 31.92 -39.48 -7.63
CA HIS A 467 32.06 -38.38 -6.66
C HIS A 467 30.88 -38.11 -5.72
N SER A 468 30.04 -39.10 -5.40
CA SER A 468 29.02 -38.96 -4.34
C SER A 468 29.19 -39.98 -3.21
N PRO A 469 29.37 -39.55 -1.94
CA PRO A 469 29.43 -40.44 -0.79
C PRO A 469 28.04 -40.99 -0.41
N ALA A 470 28.06 -42.21 0.15
CA ALA A 470 26.96 -43.16 0.26
C ALA A 470 25.65 -42.68 0.91
N SER A 471 24.55 -43.05 0.27
CA SER A 471 23.19 -43.06 0.81
C SER A 471 23.00 -44.14 1.88
N VAL A 472 22.55 -43.76 3.07
CA VAL A 472 22.06 -44.68 4.10
C VAL A 472 20.59 -45.04 3.79
N SER A 473 20.35 -46.34 3.62
CA SER A 473 19.03 -46.94 3.34
C SER A 473 18.18 -47.06 4.61
N GLY A 474 16.88 -46.80 4.49
CA GLY A 474 15.89 -47.02 5.54
C GLY A 474 15.60 -48.50 5.80
N GLY A 475 15.51 -48.85 7.09
CA GLY A 475 14.98 -50.13 7.57
C GLY A 475 14.01 -49.88 8.72
N LYS A 476 12.77 -50.37 8.59
CA LYS A 476 11.77 -50.44 9.66
C LYS A 476 11.98 -51.71 10.47
N SER A 477 12.04 -51.62 11.81
CA SER A 477 11.48 -52.63 12.71
C SER A 477 11.49 -52.19 14.19
N ASN A 478 10.28 -52.16 14.76
CA ASN A 478 9.86 -52.60 16.10
C ASN A 478 10.54 -52.10 17.41
N ASP A 479 9.65 -51.51 18.23
CA ASP A 479 9.34 -51.84 19.63
C ASP A 479 10.20 -51.33 20.80
N ASN A 480 9.48 -50.59 21.67
CA ASN A 480 9.56 -50.48 23.13
C ASN A 480 10.84 -50.07 23.89
N SER A 481 10.61 -49.03 24.71
CA SER A 481 11.05 -48.81 26.10
C SER A 481 12.34 -48.04 26.41
N ASN A 482 12.11 -46.97 27.19
CA ASN A 482 12.89 -46.39 28.29
C ASN A 482 14.31 -45.84 28.09
N ASP A 483 14.41 -44.54 28.44
CA ASP A 483 15.41 -43.91 29.31
C ASP A 483 16.85 -44.43 29.25
N SER A 484 17.76 -43.64 28.64
CA SER A 484 19.12 -43.44 29.19
C SER A 484 20.02 -42.42 28.44
N GLU A 485 19.54 -41.30 27.90
CA GLU A 485 20.47 -40.30 27.31
C GLU A 485 20.21 -38.84 27.70
N THR A 486 19.57 -38.62 28.85
CA THR A 486 19.38 -37.30 29.48
C THR A 486 20.38 -37.01 30.60
N ALA A 487 21.55 -37.66 30.60
CA ALA A 487 22.50 -37.60 31.73
C ALA A 487 24.00 -37.41 31.36
N MET A 488 24.33 -36.87 30.18
CA MET A 488 25.75 -36.66 29.79
C MET A 488 26.03 -35.41 28.94
N LEU A 489 25.42 -34.26 29.25
CA LEU A 489 25.81 -32.98 28.60
C LEU A 489 25.85 -31.77 29.57
N MET A 490 26.10 -32.05 30.84
CA MET A 490 26.47 -31.06 31.86
C MET A 490 27.75 -31.52 32.55
N SER A 491 28.92 -31.29 31.95
CA SER A 491 30.20 -31.13 32.66
C SER A 491 31.37 -30.84 31.69
N ILE A 492 31.90 -29.60 31.75
CA ILE A 492 33.31 -29.23 32.00
C ILE A 492 33.68 -27.85 31.37
N PRO A 493 34.52 -27.02 32.05
CA PRO A 493 34.44 -25.55 32.06
C PRO A 493 35.74 -24.77 31.69
N GLY A 494 35.64 -23.42 31.65
CA GLY A 494 36.73 -22.41 31.69
C GLY A 494 37.24 -21.95 30.32
N THR A 495 37.57 -20.68 30.02
CA THR A 495 38.08 -19.55 30.81
C THR A 495 37.83 -18.19 30.13
N ALA A 496 37.84 -17.14 30.94
CA ALA A 496 37.66 -15.72 30.63
C ALA A 496 38.78 -15.05 29.80
N ALA A 497 38.39 -14.04 29.01
CA ALA A 497 39.04 -12.72 28.87
C ALA A 497 38.04 -11.75 28.22
#